data_AF-A0A4Q9RT88-F1
#
_entry.id   AF-A0A4Q9RT88-F1
#
_cell.length_a   1.000
_cell.length_b   1.000
_cell.length_c   1.000
_cell.angle_alpha   90.00
_cell.angle_beta   90.00
_cell.angle_gamma   90.00
#
_symmetry.space_group_name_H-M   'P 1'
#
loop_
_entity.id
_entity.type
_entity.pdbx_description
1 polymer ?
#
loop_
_entity_poly.entity_id
_entity_poly.type
_entity_poly.pdbx_seq_one_letter_code
_entity_poly.pdbx_strand_id
1 'polypeptide(L)'
;MKNIFAIILFLIPILTFSQNFKIAEPNVDELKAEMKRTNYSEDVIYIFLTRNYDSIANKRERIYYDYPDYSICSFNQDFENGINYSIEQCREAGGVSISLVLPKTDRQSLVKWIEGIFKSSPMDIEHGWNSDKSKYGPTDNGAGCYFEIKETDKNTIIENYCGC
;
A
#
# COMPACT_ATOMS: atom_id res chain seq x y z
N MET A 1 -12.19 -49.99 -39.86
CA MET A 1 -12.64 -48.80 -39.11
C MET A 1 -11.49 -48.36 -38.23
N LYS A 2 -10.73 -47.35 -38.65
CA LYS A 2 -9.54 -46.85 -37.95
C LYS A 2 -9.83 -45.39 -37.59
N ASN A 3 -10.41 -45.16 -36.42
CA ASN A 3 -10.58 -43.81 -35.89
C ASN A 3 -9.32 -43.48 -35.09
N ILE A 4 -8.36 -42.83 -35.75
CA ILE A 4 -7.23 -42.20 -35.09
C ILE A 4 -7.73 -40.83 -34.62
N PHE A 5 -8.13 -40.74 -33.35
CA PHE A 5 -8.36 -39.48 -32.67
C PHE A 5 -7.00 -38.83 -32.40
N ALA A 6 -6.58 -37.89 -33.25
CA ALA A 6 -5.44 -37.03 -33.00
C ALA A 6 -5.85 -35.96 -31.96
N ILE A 7 -5.49 -36.18 -30.69
CA ILE A 7 -5.60 -35.16 -29.65
C ILE A 7 -4.40 -34.23 -29.80
N ILE A 8 -4.61 -33.08 -30.45
CA ILE A 8 -3.64 -31.99 -30.52
C ILE A 8 -3.64 -31.30 -29.16
N LEU A 9 -2.63 -31.60 -28.35
CA LEU A 9 -2.35 -30.92 -27.09
C LEU A 9 -1.85 -29.51 -27.43
N PHE A 10 -2.71 -28.50 -27.30
CA PHE A 10 -2.30 -27.10 -27.32
C PHE A 10 -1.47 -26.82 -26.05
N LEU A 11 -0.16 -27.05 -26.14
CA LEU A 11 0.82 -26.43 -25.26
C LEU A 11 0.84 -24.94 -25.61
N ILE A 12 -0.10 -24.18 -25.07
CA ILE A 12 0.02 -22.72 -25.02
C ILE A 12 1.10 -22.48 -23.96
N PRO A 13 2.32 -22.02 -24.31
CA PRO A 13 3.17 -21.46 -23.30
C PRO A 13 2.42 -20.25 -22.76
N ILE A 14 1.96 -20.33 -21.52
CA ILE A 14 1.52 -19.16 -20.78
C ILE A 14 2.81 -18.36 -20.59
N LEU A 15 3.17 -17.57 -21.59
CA LEU A 15 4.12 -16.48 -21.46
C LEU A 15 3.44 -15.51 -20.51
N THR A 16 3.55 -15.77 -19.21
CA THR A 16 3.31 -14.75 -18.20
C THR A 16 4.37 -13.71 -18.44
N PHE A 17 4.05 -12.72 -19.27
CA PHE A 17 4.83 -11.50 -19.36
C PHE A 17 4.95 -10.99 -17.93
N SER A 18 6.15 -11.07 -17.37
CA SER A 18 6.52 -10.29 -16.20
C SER A 18 6.52 -8.83 -16.66
N GLN A 19 5.34 -8.24 -16.79
CA GLN A 19 5.23 -6.80 -16.84
C GLN A 19 5.65 -6.32 -15.47
N ASN A 20 6.68 -5.46 -15.42
CA ASN A 20 7.04 -4.79 -14.18
C ASN A 20 5.76 -4.10 -13.67
N PHE A 21 5.31 -4.50 -12.49
CA PHE A 21 4.11 -3.92 -11.90
C PHE A 21 4.34 -2.42 -11.72
N LYS A 22 3.36 -1.62 -12.12
CA LYS A 22 3.38 -0.17 -11.96
C LYS A 22 2.19 0.22 -11.10
N ILE A 23 2.47 0.78 -9.93
CA ILE A 23 1.44 1.34 -9.07
C ILE A 23 0.77 2.55 -9.76
N ALA A 24 -0.56 2.63 -9.69
CA ALA A 24 -1.34 3.78 -10.13
C ALA A 24 -0.87 5.08 -9.48
N GLU A 25 -0.92 6.19 -10.21
CA GLU A 25 -0.49 7.48 -9.70
C GLU A 25 -1.57 8.07 -8.77
N PRO A 26 -1.23 8.59 -7.57
CA PRO A 26 -2.24 9.15 -6.67
C PRO A 26 -2.90 10.40 -7.25
N ASN A 27 -4.23 10.43 -7.31
CA ASN A 27 -4.98 11.65 -7.55
C ASN A 27 -5.07 12.47 -6.26
N VAL A 28 -4.12 13.38 -6.07
CA VAL A 28 -3.92 14.11 -4.80
C VAL A 28 -5.17 14.90 -4.37
N ASP A 29 -5.85 15.56 -5.31
CA ASP A 29 -7.01 16.39 -4.98
C ASP A 29 -8.22 15.53 -4.56
N GLU A 30 -8.40 14.40 -5.23
CA GLU A 30 -9.45 13.44 -4.90
C GLU A 30 -9.21 12.77 -3.55
N LEU A 31 -7.97 12.35 -3.27
CA LEU A 31 -7.61 11.77 -1.98
C LEU A 31 -7.78 12.80 -0.85
N LYS A 32 -7.35 14.06 -1.04
CA LYS A 32 -7.59 15.15 -0.07
C LYS A 32 -9.07 15.36 0.22
N ALA A 33 -9.89 15.38 -0.82
CA ALA A 33 -11.34 15.57 -0.66
C ALA A 33 -11.93 14.41 0.16
N GLU A 34 -11.47 13.19 -0.09
CA GLU A 34 -11.94 12.00 0.61
C GLU A 34 -11.50 11.94 2.08
N MET A 35 -10.23 12.25 2.37
CA MET A 35 -9.72 12.37 3.74
C MET A 35 -10.56 13.37 4.54
N LYS A 36 -10.90 14.51 3.95
CA LYS A 36 -11.79 15.51 4.58
C LYS A 36 -13.21 14.98 4.76
N ARG A 37 -13.78 14.30 3.75
CA ARG A 37 -15.15 13.75 3.78
C ARG A 37 -15.32 12.70 4.87
N THR A 38 -14.30 11.87 5.10
CA THR A 38 -14.28 10.83 6.13
C THR A 38 -13.84 11.35 7.50
N ASN A 39 -13.51 12.63 7.62
CA ASN A 39 -12.91 13.23 8.81
C ASN A 39 -11.66 12.47 9.28
N TYR A 40 -10.83 12.05 8.32
CA TYR A 40 -9.55 11.35 8.54
C TYR A 40 -9.69 10.05 9.35
N SER A 41 -10.84 9.37 9.28
CA SER A 41 -11.10 8.11 9.98
C SER A 41 -10.44 6.89 9.32
N GLU A 42 -10.05 7.01 8.06
CA GLU A 42 -9.33 5.98 7.32
C GLU A 42 -7.95 6.51 6.88
N ASP A 43 -7.00 5.59 6.76
CA ASP A 43 -5.67 5.88 6.26
C ASP A 43 -5.69 6.16 4.74
N VAL A 44 -4.90 7.15 4.32
CA VAL A 44 -4.81 7.62 2.94
C VAL A 44 -4.30 6.53 1.98
N ILE A 45 -3.43 5.63 2.44
CA ILE A 45 -2.95 4.50 1.60
C ILE A 45 -4.09 3.53 1.37
N TYR A 46 -4.87 3.18 2.39
CA TYR A 46 -6.03 2.31 2.25
C TYR A 46 -7.12 2.90 1.34
N ILE A 47 -7.42 4.20 1.48
CA ILE A 47 -8.34 4.92 0.58
C ILE A 47 -7.83 4.87 -0.86
N PHE A 48 -6.53 5.10 -1.08
CA PHE A 48 -5.93 5.00 -2.40
C PHE A 48 -6.11 3.59 -2.99
N LEU A 49 -5.83 2.54 -2.21
CA LEU A 49 -5.93 1.16 -2.70
C LEU A 49 -7.36 0.79 -3.09
N THR A 50 -8.33 1.06 -2.21
CA THR A 50 -9.75 0.74 -2.45
C THR A 50 -10.38 1.48 -3.63
N ARG A 51 -9.77 2.57 -4.09
CA ARG A 51 -10.21 3.31 -5.29
C ARG A 51 -9.55 2.85 -6.59
N ASN A 52 -8.36 2.25 -6.50
CA ASN A 52 -7.53 1.95 -7.67
C ASN A 52 -7.39 0.46 -7.96
N TYR A 53 -7.73 -0.40 -7.00
CA TYR A 53 -7.59 -1.85 -7.11
C TYR A 53 -8.77 -2.56 -6.48
N ASP A 54 -9.25 -3.61 -7.15
CA ASP A 54 -10.27 -4.49 -6.61
C ASP A 54 -9.71 -5.32 -5.45
N SER A 55 -10.44 -5.37 -4.32
CA SER A 55 -10.11 -6.29 -3.24
C SER A 55 -10.46 -7.71 -3.63
N ILE A 56 -9.51 -8.64 -3.53
CA ILE A 56 -9.74 -10.07 -3.82
C ILE A 56 -9.99 -10.89 -2.55
N ALA A 57 -9.84 -10.27 -1.39
CA ALA A 57 -10.12 -10.86 -0.09
C ALA A 57 -10.80 -9.87 0.86
N ASN A 58 -11.62 -10.42 1.76
CA ASN A 58 -12.10 -9.68 2.92
C ASN A 58 -10.93 -9.37 3.87
N LYS A 59 -11.09 -8.36 4.74
CA LYS A 59 -10.14 -8.07 5.83
C LYS A 59 -9.91 -9.30 6.71
N ARG A 60 -8.66 -9.69 6.91
CA ARG A 60 -8.21 -10.84 7.73
C ARG A 60 -7.38 -10.36 8.93
N GLU A 61 -7.12 -11.25 9.88
CA GLU A 61 -6.29 -10.98 11.06
C GLU A 61 -6.74 -9.71 11.82
N ARG A 62 -8.07 -9.57 11.95
CA ARG A 62 -8.67 -8.35 12.49
C ARG A 62 -8.46 -8.28 14.01
N ILE A 63 -7.90 -7.17 14.46
CA ILE A 63 -7.86 -6.77 15.87
C ILE A 63 -8.78 -5.56 16.03
N TYR A 64 -9.46 -5.49 17.16
CA TYR A 64 -10.43 -4.44 17.47
C TYR A 64 -9.92 -3.64 18.67
N TYR A 65 -10.24 -2.35 18.71
CA TYR A 65 -10.08 -1.60 19.94
C TYR A 65 -10.97 -2.20 21.04
N ASP A 66 -10.51 -2.09 22.28
CA ASP A 66 -11.34 -2.40 23.43
C ASP A 66 -12.46 -1.36 23.60
N TYR A 67 -13.35 -1.62 24.55
CA TYR A 67 -14.42 -0.69 24.92
C TYR A 67 -13.88 0.74 25.11
N PRO A 68 -14.56 1.79 24.61
CA PRO A 68 -15.91 1.79 24.04
C PRO A 68 -16.02 1.77 22.51
N ASP A 69 -14.90 1.81 21.77
CA ASP A 69 -14.91 2.03 20.31
C ASP A 69 -15.31 0.76 19.54
N TYR A 70 -14.71 -0.39 19.87
CA TYR A 70 -14.93 -1.68 19.19
C TYR A 70 -14.73 -1.68 17.66
N SER A 71 -14.16 -0.62 17.07
CA SER A 71 -13.78 -0.60 15.66
C SER A 71 -12.50 -1.40 15.40
N ILE A 72 -12.27 -1.77 14.14
CA ILE A 72 -11.07 -2.50 13.73
C ILE A 72 -9.87 -1.57 13.83
N CYS A 73 -8.87 -1.94 14.63
CA CYS A 73 -7.61 -1.23 14.79
C CYS A 73 -6.42 -1.93 14.12
N SER A 74 -6.59 -3.16 13.62
CA SER A 74 -5.57 -3.81 12.80
C SER A 74 -6.21 -4.81 11.87
N PHE A 75 -5.72 -4.91 10.64
CA PHE A 75 -6.13 -5.93 9.68
C PHE A 75 -5.15 -6.02 8.51
N ASN A 76 -5.26 -7.14 7.80
CA ASN A 76 -4.59 -7.36 6.51
C ASN A 76 -5.63 -7.54 5.40
N GLN A 77 -5.35 -7.05 4.20
CA GLN A 77 -6.23 -7.22 3.05
C GLN A 77 -5.44 -7.34 1.75
N ASP A 78 -5.87 -8.28 0.91
CA ASP A 78 -5.29 -8.48 -0.43
C ASP A 78 -6.14 -7.78 -1.49
N PHE A 79 -5.43 -7.16 -2.42
CA PHE A 79 -5.97 -6.57 -3.62
C PHE A 79 -5.46 -7.34 -4.84
N GLU A 80 -6.08 -7.11 -5.98
CA GLU A 80 -5.59 -7.61 -7.26
C GLU A 80 -4.13 -7.21 -7.52
N ASN A 81 -3.54 -7.83 -8.54
CA ASN A 81 -2.13 -7.63 -8.91
C ASN A 81 -1.13 -8.02 -7.80
N GLY A 82 -1.53 -8.80 -6.80
CA GLY A 82 -0.63 -9.30 -5.75
C GLY A 82 -0.23 -8.26 -4.71
N ILE A 83 -1.05 -7.22 -4.52
CA ILE A 83 -0.85 -6.19 -3.52
C ILE A 83 -1.41 -6.68 -2.17
N ASN A 84 -0.62 -6.54 -1.11
CA ASN A 84 -1.07 -6.80 0.26
C ASN A 84 -0.88 -5.55 1.12
N TYR A 85 -1.94 -5.18 1.83
CA TYR A 85 -1.97 -4.08 2.77
C TYR A 85 -2.17 -4.61 4.17
N SER A 86 -1.39 -4.11 5.11
CA SER A 86 -1.49 -4.41 6.54
C SER A 86 -1.44 -3.11 7.32
N ILE A 87 -2.30 -2.96 8.33
CA ILE A 87 -2.30 -1.81 9.25
C ILE A 87 -2.36 -2.28 10.70
N GLU A 88 -1.61 -1.61 11.57
CA GLU A 88 -1.65 -1.74 13.02
C GLU A 88 -1.72 -0.33 13.65
N GLN A 89 -2.88 -0.01 14.22
CA GLN A 89 -3.15 1.25 14.91
C GLN A 89 -3.67 1.03 16.34
N CYS A 90 -3.58 -0.19 16.87
CA CYS A 90 -4.10 -0.57 18.18
C CYS A 90 -3.33 0.05 19.38
N ARG A 91 -2.30 0.86 19.14
CA ARG A 91 -1.44 1.40 20.20
C ARG A 91 -2.08 2.61 20.87
N GLU A 92 -2.33 2.53 22.17
CA GLU A 92 -2.97 3.57 22.98
C GLU A 92 -2.23 4.92 22.96
N ALA A 93 -0.91 4.92 22.76
CA ALA A 93 -0.08 6.12 22.74
C ALA A 93 -0.16 6.93 21.42
N GLY A 94 -1.02 6.52 20.48
CA GLY A 94 -1.14 7.17 19.18
C GLY A 94 0.01 6.77 18.26
N GLY A 95 -0.27 5.86 17.35
CA GLY A 95 0.70 5.48 16.34
C GLY A 95 0.08 4.53 15.33
N VAL A 96 0.42 4.73 14.07
CA VAL A 96 -0.06 3.91 12.96
C VAL A 96 1.14 3.31 12.27
N SER A 97 1.14 1.99 12.12
CA SER A 97 2.12 1.25 11.31
C SER A 97 1.39 0.60 10.15
N ILE A 98 1.84 0.86 8.94
CA ILE A 98 1.30 0.30 7.71
C ILE A 98 2.43 -0.40 6.97
N SER A 99 2.17 -1.62 6.51
CA SER A 99 3.03 -2.33 5.57
C SER A 99 2.26 -2.57 4.27
N LEU A 100 2.79 -2.01 3.19
CA LEU A 100 2.27 -2.19 1.83
C LEU A 100 3.27 -3.02 1.03
N VAL A 101 2.90 -4.27 0.75
CA VAL A 101 3.67 -5.18 -0.10
C VAL A 101 3.14 -5.10 -1.52
N LEU A 102 4.01 -4.72 -2.44
CA LEU A 102 3.75 -4.64 -3.87
C LEU A 102 4.58 -5.69 -4.60
N PRO A 103 4.14 -6.18 -5.76
CA PRO A 103 5.07 -6.81 -6.69
C PRO A 103 6.21 -5.84 -7.03
N LYS A 104 7.33 -6.38 -7.50
CA LYS A 104 8.52 -5.59 -7.81
C LYS A 104 8.18 -4.35 -8.64
N THR A 105 8.40 -3.18 -8.03
CA THR A 105 8.05 -1.86 -8.62
C THR A 105 9.32 -1.05 -8.83
N ASP A 106 9.33 -0.18 -9.85
CA ASP A 106 10.47 0.71 -10.06
C ASP A 106 10.55 1.82 -8.99
N ARG A 107 11.76 2.12 -8.53
CA ARG A 107 12.00 3.10 -7.47
C ARG A 107 11.49 4.50 -7.82
N GLN A 108 11.53 4.89 -9.10
CA GLN A 108 11.15 6.23 -9.51
C GLN A 108 9.63 6.45 -9.39
N SER A 109 8.83 5.47 -9.81
CA SER A 109 7.37 5.48 -9.62
C SER A 109 7.00 5.47 -8.14
N LEU A 110 7.71 4.67 -7.31
CA LEU A 110 7.46 4.64 -5.87
C LEU A 110 7.73 5.96 -5.17
N VAL A 111 8.82 6.64 -5.54
CA VAL A 111 9.15 7.97 -5.00
C VAL A 111 8.03 8.96 -5.29
N LYS A 112 7.55 9.00 -6.55
CA LYS A 112 6.44 9.86 -6.95
C LYS A 112 5.14 9.49 -6.24
N TRP A 113 4.89 8.20 -6.08
CA TRP A 113 3.71 7.69 -5.38
C TRP A 113 3.73 8.11 -3.91
N ILE A 114 4.83 7.91 -3.19
CA ILE A 114 4.99 8.34 -1.78
C ILE A 114 4.78 9.85 -1.64
N GLU A 115 5.39 10.66 -2.53
CA GLU A 115 5.17 12.11 -2.53
C GLU A 115 3.70 12.48 -2.78
N GLY A 116 3.00 11.76 -3.66
CA GLY A 116 1.58 11.97 -3.93
C GLY A 116 0.69 11.60 -2.73
N ILE A 117 0.96 10.46 -2.10
CA ILE A 117 0.27 10.03 -0.87
C ILE A 117 0.50 11.04 0.26
N PHE A 118 1.74 11.44 0.51
CA PHE A 118 2.05 12.43 1.54
C PHE A 118 1.38 13.77 1.26
N LYS A 119 1.42 14.25 0.01
CA LYS A 119 0.72 15.49 -0.38
C LYS A 119 -0.79 15.40 -0.18
N SER A 120 -1.37 14.19 -0.15
CA SER A 120 -2.81 13.99 0.04
C SER A 120 -3.26 14.12 1.49
N SER A 121 -2.35 13.93 2.44
CA SER A 121 -2.56 14.18 3.87
C SER A 121 -1.30 14.82 4.48
N PRO A 122 -0.99 16.07 4.10
CA PRO A 122 0.27 16.70 4.46
C PRO A 122 0.32 17.03 5.96
N MET A 123 1.53 17.02 6.51
CA MET A 123 1.81 17.45 7.88
C MET A 123 2.43 18.85 7.89
N ASP A 124 2.33 19.55 9.02
CA ASP A 124 2.89 20.90 9.19
C ASP A 124 4.43 20.93 9.30
N ILE A 125 5.06 19.76 9.38
CA ILE A 125 6.52 19.61 9.45
C ILE A 125 7.10 19.28 8.07
N GLU A 126 8.27 19.83 7.76
CA GLU A 126 8.96 19.59 6.50
C GLU A 126 9.42 18.14 6.39
N HIS A 127 9.08 17.48 5.27
CA HIS A 127 9.51 16.13 4.97
C HIS A 127 10.42 16.10 3.74
N GLY A 128 11.44 15.26 3.79
CA GLY A 128 12.43 15.10 2.73
C GLY A 128 12.88 13.65 2.56
N TRP A 129 13.45 13.38 1.39
CA TRP A 129 14.12 12.11 1.11
C TRP A 129 15.52 12.08 1.70
N ASN A 130 15.95 10.92 2.17
CA ASN A 130 17.37 10.65 2.36
C ASN A 130 18.12 10.52 1.02
N SER A 131 19.45 10.45 1.08
CA SER A 131 20.33 10.52 -0.09
C SER A 131 20.07 9.46 -1.17
N ASP A 132 19.67 8.25 -0.76
CA ASP A 132 19.43 7.12 -1.66
C ASP A 132 17.94 6.92 -1.99
N LYS A 133 17.07 7.81 -1.50
CA LYS A 133 15.60 7.73 -1.65
C LYS A 133 15.01 6.41 -1.16
N SER A 134 15.55 5.87 -0.07
CA SER A 134 14.98 4.73 0.64
C SER A 134 14.05 5.15 1.78
N LYS A 135 14.18 6.37 2.30
CA LYS A 135 13.38 6.88 3.41
C LYS A 135 12.89 8.30 3.12
N TYR A 136 11.61 8.54 3.36
CA TYR A 136 10.97 9.87 3.31
C TYR A 136 10.38 10.18 4.69
N GLY A 137 10.71 11.32 5.27
CA GLY A 137 10.28 11.65 6.63
C GLY A 137 10.67 13.07 7.04
N PRO A 138 10.35 13.47 8.29
CA PRO A 138 10.75 14.76 8.86
C PRO A 138 12.23 15.05 8.65
N THR A 139 12.56 16.23 8.14
CA THR A 139 13.95 16.63 7.84
C THR A 139 14.80 16.83 9.09
N ASP A 140 14.16 17.10 10.23
CA ASP A 140 14.76 17.23 11.56
C ASP A 140 14.92 15.87 12.28
N ASN A 141 14.44 14.78 11.69
CA ASN A 141 14.34 13.44 12.30
C ASN A 141 13.51 13.40 13.59
N GLY A 142 12.55 14.33 13.75
CA GLY A 142 11.66 14.41 14.91
C GLY A 142 10.44 13.47 14.83
N ALA A 143 9.45 13.74 15.68
CA ALA A 143 8.14 13.08 15.61
C ALA A 143 7.46 13.34 14.26
N GLY A 144 6.73 12.35 13.74
CA GLY A 144 6.05 12.49 12.45
C GLY A 144 5.81 11.18 11.72
N CYS A 145 5.55 11.30 10.42
CA CYS A 145 5.31 10.17 9.53
C CYS A 145 6.55 9.85 8.70
N TYR A 146 6.94 8.58 8.69
CA TYR A 146 8.07 8.07 7.93
C TYR A 146 7.58 7.04 6.93
N PHE A 147 8.10 7.10 5.71
CA PHE A 147 8.01 6.05 4.72
C PHE A 147 9.39 5.43 4.52
N GLU A 148 9.48 4.11 4.50
CA GLU A 148 10.70 3.35 4.21
C GLU A 148 10.43 2.33 3.11
N ILE A 149 11.26 2.32 2.07
CA ILE A 149 11.18 1.38 0.96
C ILE A 149 12.21 0.27 1.15
N LYS A 150 11.73 -0.96 1.31
CA LYS A 150 12.53 -2.19 1.38
C LYS A 150 12.32 -3.01 0.13
N GLU A 151 13.42 -3.48 -0.46
CA GLU A 151 13.40 -4.26 -1.70
C GLU A 151 13.75 -5.72 -1.41
N THR A 152 13.03 -6.63 -2.07
CA THR A 152 13.39 -8.04 -2.16
C THR A 152 13.52 -8.44 -3.62
N ASP A 153 13.88 -9.69 -3.90
CA ASP A 153 13.98 -10.19 -5.28
C ASP A 153 12.64 -10.18 -6.02
N LYS A 154 11.52 -10.31 -5.28
CA LYS A 154 10.17 -10.48 -5.86
C LYS A 154 9.25 -9.29 -5.62
N ASN A 155 9.45 -8.59 -4.52
CA ASN A 155 8.53 -7.58 -4.02
C ASN A 155 9.25 -6.28 -3.66
N THR A 156 8.47 -5.22 -3.62
CA THR A 156 8.83 -3.97 -2.96
C THR A 156 7.88 -3.73 -1.79
N ILE A 157 8.43 -3.42 -0.63
CA ILE A 157 7.68 -3.22 0.62
C ILE A 157 7.83 -1.75 1.01
N ILE A 158 6.70 -1.11 1.30
CA ILE A 158 6.66 0.26 1.82
C ILE A 158 6.14 0.16 3.25
N GLU A 159 7.00 0.50 4.21
CA GLU A 159 6.62 0.66 5.60
C GLU A 159 6.30 2.13 5.84
N ASN A 160 5.10 2.42 6.33
CA ASN A 160 4.73 3.75 6.79
C ASN A 160 4.47 3.73 8.30
N TYR A 161 5.23 4.54 9.03
CA TYR A 161 5.07 4.69 10.47
C TYR A 161 4.78 6.15 10.81
N CYS A 162 3.65 6.41 11.44
CA CYS A 162 3.28 7.72 11.96
C CYS A 162 3.17 7.64 13.48
N GLY A 163 3.92 8.46 14.20
CA GLY A 163 3.89 8.50 15.66
C GLY A 163 4.58 9.72 16.25
N CYS A 164 4.29 9.96 17.52
CA CYS A 164 4.85 11.04 18.33
C CYS A 164 5.96 10.55 19.27
#